data_AF-A0A1E1MGZ9-F1
#
_entry.id   AF-A0A1E1MGZ9-F1
#
_cell.length_a   1.000
_cell.length_b   1.000
_cell.length_c   1.000
_cell.angle_alpha   90.00
_cell.angle_beta   90.00
_cell.angle_gamma   90.00
#
_symmetry.space_group_name_H-M   'P 1'
#
loop_
_entity.id
_entity.type
_entity.pdbx_description
1 polymer ?
#
loop_
_entity_poly.entity_id
_entity_poly.type
_entity_poly.pdbx_seq_one_letter_code
_entity_poly.pdbx_strand_id
1 'polypeptide(L)'
;MRFLKGVTTMTETTDDLSRPMSVSSTRKFKITNKWIDRACAYSGLLYTSFSFIFFIASGNFPPAAPSLTAQQTVQHYKDHNVGYKVGASFFVLSGAFYGSFTAAMSQQMKRIPGVGHSLIAAQEVSGAWACITFSVPAIFFATTAYRLDRPAEITQALNDLSWMMTFMPFAPFIVQNWAFAFAVFMDDRPKPLFPMFVGWVNFASPLLLSSGIAMHCVHRGPLAWNGALTFWLTAIVFGIQSVVNIVWTLLAIEKELE
;
A
#
# COMPACT_ATOMS: atom_id res chain seq x y z
N MET A 1 -80.51 30.99 34.35
CA MET A 1 -81.00 32.02 35.27
C MET A 1 -79.81 32.48 36.13
N ARG A 2 -79.43 33.77 36.09
CA ARG A 2 -78.42 34.49 36.93
C ARG A 2 -76.95 34.02 36.81
N PHE A 3 -76.00 34.73 36.19
CA PHE A 3 -75.36 36.05 36.44
C PHE A 3 -74.63 36.23 37.81
N LEU A 4 -73.31 36.41 37.69
CA LEU A 4 -72.40 37.42 38.33
C LEU A 4 -71.58 37.12 39.59
N LYS A 5 -70.28 37.41 39.41
CA LYS A 5 -69.28 38.08 40.30
C LYS A 5 -68.79 37.25 41.48
N GLY A 6 -67.50 37.15 41.79
CA GLY A 6 -66.29 37.88 41.39
C GLY A 6 -65.33 37.83 42.57
N VAL A 7 -64.01 37.94 42.36
CA VAL A 7 -63.00 38.62 43.19
C VAL A 7 -61.61 38.24 42.66
N THR A 8 -60.85 39.29 42.36
CA THR A 8 -59.49 39.36 41.83
C THR A 8 -58.46 39.26 42.96
N THR A 9 -57.34 38.54 42.79
CA THR A 9 -56.04 39.02 43.32
C THR A 9 -54.81 38.32 42.73
N MET A 10 -53.84 39.18 42.39
CA MET A 10 -52.39 38.97 42.23
C MET A 10 -51.86 38.29 40.97
N THR A 11 -51.52 39.12 39.98
CA THR A 11 -50.60 38.84 38.87
C THR A 11 -49.16 38.82 39.37
N GLU A 12 -48.60 37.62 39.56
CA GLU A 12 -47.16 37.39 39.67
C GLU A 12 -46.58 37.24 38.26
N THR A 13 -45.59 38.06 37.92
CA THR A 13 -44.94 38.12 36.61
C THR A 13 -43.93 36.96 36.50
N THR A 14 -44.36 35.85 35.89
CA THR A 14 -43.50 34.71 35.53
C THR A 14 -43.23 34.72 34.02
N ASP A 15 -42.49 35.73 33.55
CA ASP A 15 -42.20 35.89 32.12
C ASP A 15 -40.68 35.94 31.89
N ASP A 16 -39.95 34.87 32.26
CA ASP A 16 -38.57 34.66 31.75
C ASP A 16 -38.02 33.22 31.85
N LEU A 17 -38.84 32.18 31.68
CA LEU A 17 -38.38 30.78 31.75
C LEU A 17 -38.80 29.90 30.57
N SER A 18 -38.85 30.46 29.36
CA SER A 18 -39.22 29.67 28.16
C SER A 18 -38.41 29.98 26.90
N ARG A 19 -37.10 30.29 27.04
CA ARG A 19 -36.18 30.13 25.90
C ARG A 19 -35.60 28.71 25.88
N PRO A 20 -35.99 27.83 24.94
CA PRO A 20 -35.26 26.59 24.74
C PRO A 20 -33.85 26.93 24.27
N MET A 21 -32.85 26.49 25.04
CA MET A 21 -31.45 26.54 24.63
C MET A 21 -31.32 25.83 23.28
N SER A 22 -30.82 26.54 22.26
CA SER A 22 -30.57 25.93 20.96
C SER A 22 -29.52 24.83 21.14
N VAL A 23 -29.95 23.59 21.05
CA VAL A 23 -29.04 22.44 21.02
C VAL A 23 -28.20 22.57 19.76
N SER A 24 -26.94 22.95 19.94
CA SER A 24 -25.93 22.97 18.88
C SER A 24 -25.89 21.58 18.25
N SER A 25 -26.40 21.47 17.02
CA SER A 25 -26.34 20.26 16.21
C SER A 25 -24.87 19.93 15.92
N THR A 26 -24.31 18.99 16.69
CA THR A 26 -23.01 18.40 16.38
C THR A 26 -23.16 17.61 15.09
N ARG A 27 -22.67 18.19 13.99
CA ARG A 27 -22.65 17.58 12.66
C ARG A 27 -21.86 16.27 12.73
N LYS A 28 -22.53 15.14 12.93
CA LYS A 28 -21.88 13.81 12.95
C LYS A 28 -21.31 13.56 11.55
N PHE A 29 -19.98 13.52 11.45
CA PHE A 29 -19.30 13.20 10.20
C PHE A 29 -19.67 11.76 9.80
N LYS A 30 -20.49 11.59 8.75
CA LYS A 30 -20.98 10.27 8.32
C LYS A 30 -19.96 9.65 7.38
N ILE A 31 -19.08 8.80 7.90
CA ILE A 31 -18.15 8.00 7.09
C ILE A 31 -18.99 7.02 6.26
N THR A 32 -18.77 7.00 4.94
CA THR A 32 -19.46 6.09 4.01
C THR A 32 -18.50 5.02 3.52
N ASN A 33 -19.01 3.85 3.11
CA ASN A 33 -18.18 2.77 2.56
C ASN A 33 -17.36 3.24 1.34
N LYS A 34 -17.97 4.07 0.47
CA LYS A 34 -17.27 4.66 -0.68
C LYS A 34 -16.09 5.55 -0.26
N TRP A 35 -16.21 6.27 0.85
CA TRP A 35 -15.10 7.05 1.41
C TRP A 35 -13.96 6.16 1.94
N ILE A 36 -14.30 5.04 2.60
CA ILE A 36 -13.32 4.06 3.09
C ILE A 36 -12.59 3.42 1.90
N ASP A 37 -13.33 2.98 0.87
CA ASP A 37 -12.75 2.38 -0.33
C ASP A 37 -11.80 3.35 -1.05
N ARG A 38 -12.17 4.63 -1.14
CA ARG A 38 -11.28 5.68 -1.69
C ARG A 38 -10.02 5.84 -0.86
N ALA A 39 -10.12 5.92 0.46
CA ALA A 39 -8.96 6.05 1.34
C ALA A 39 -8.01 4.85 1.18
N CYS A 40 -8.58 3.64 1.13
CA CYS A 40 -7.83 2.42 0.85
C CYS A 40 -7.22 2.43 -0.56
N ALA A 41 -7.90 2.91 -1.59
CA ALA A 41 -7.32 3.01 -2.93
C ALA A 41 -6.17 4.05 -3.01
N TYR A 42 -6.31 5.21 -2.35
CA TYR A 42 -5.25 6.23 -2.28
C TYR A 42 -4.02 5.77 -1.51
N SER A 43 -4.14 4.81 -0.60
CA SER A 43 -2.97 4.17 0.02
C SER A 43 -2.01 3.56 -0.99
N GLY A 44 -2.50 3.23 -2.19
CA GLY A 44 -1.69 2.85 -3.33
C GLY A 44 -0.58 3.86 -3.68
N LEU A 45 -0.93 5.16 -3.67
CA LEU A 45 0.04 6.24 -3.90
C LEU A 45 1.00 6.41 -2.72
N LEU A 46 0.53 6.15 -1.50
CA LEU A 46 1.35 6.28 -0.29
C LEU A 46 2.42 5.19 -0.22
N TYR A 47 2.09 3.91 -0.46
CA TYR A 47 3.09 2.85 -0.40
C TYR A 47 4.18 3.03 -1.45
N THR A 48 3.81 3.42 -2.67
CA THR A 48 4.76 3.67 -3.76
C THR A 48 5.66 4.84 -3.41
N SER A 49 5.09 5.98 -3.03
CA SER A 49 5.84 7.19 -2.66
C SER A 49 6.79 6.94 -1.50
N PHE A 50 6.34 6.26 -0.45
CA PHE A 50 7.14 5.97 0.73
C PHE A 50 8.31 5.02 0.43
N SER A 51 8.10 4.04 -0.47
CA SER A 51 9.17 3.16 -0.95
C SER A 51 10.24 3.96 -1.72
N PHE A 52 9.84 4.86 -2.62
CA PHE A 52 10.78 5.74 -3.34
C PHE A 52 11.53 6.69 -2.40
N ILE A 53 10.84 7.28 -1.41
CA ILE A 53 11.47 8.12 -0.39
C ILE A 53 12.60 7.34 0.31
N PHE A 54 12.36 6.08 0.69
CA PHE A 54 13.41 5.24 1.29
C PHE A 54 14.59 5.01 0.35
N PHE A 55 14.35 4.54 -0.89
CA PHE A 55 15.44 4.24 -1.82
C PHE A 55 16.27 5.47 -2.17
N ILE A 56 15.63 6.63 -2.37
CA ILE A 56 16.33 7.89 -2.67
C ILE A 56 17.10 8.36 -1.43
N ALA A 57 16.46 8.43 -0.25
CA ALA A 57 17.11 8.94 0.96
C ALA A 57 18.28 8.08 1.42
N SER A 58 18.18 6.76 1.25
CA SER A 58 19.25 5.81 1.60
C SER A 58 20.38 5.72 0.56
N GLY A 59 20.31 6.46 -0.55
CA GLY A 59 21.31 6.38 -1.62
C GLY A 59 21.23 5.10 -2.47
N ASN A 60 20.09 4.39 -2.43
CA ASN A 60 19.86 3.11 -3.11
C ASN A 60 18.94 3.23 -4.33
N PHE A 61 18.96 4.37 -5.00
CA PHE A 61 18.31 4.56 -6.28
C PHE A 61 19.34 5.01 -7.35
N PRO A 62 20.00 4.07 -8.05
CA PRO A 62 19.80 2.61 -8.04
C PRO A 62 20.45 1.91 -6.82
N PRO A 63 20.11 0.62 -6.56
CA PRO A 63 20.63 -0.17 -5.44
C PRO A 63 22.16 -0.19 -5.37
N ALA A 64 22.71 -0.11 -4.15
CA ALA A 64 24.13 -0.34 -3.91
C ALA A 64 24.54 -1.72 -4.44
N ALA A 65 25.72 -1.83 -5.07
CA ALA A 65 26.10 -3.06 -5.77
C ALA A 65 26.37 -4.24 -4.79
N PRO A 66 26.02 -5.49 -5.16
CA PRO A 66 26.41 -6.68 -4.38
C PRO A 66 27.92 -6.90 -4.34
N SER A 67 28.65 -6.30 -5.29
CA SER A 67 30.10 -6.42 -5.36
C SER A 67 30.86 -5.43 -4.47
N LEU A 68 30.17 -4.60 -3.68
CA LEU A 68 30.83 -3.72 -2.71
C LEU A 68 31.59 -4.57 -1.69
N THR A 69 32.80 -4.14 -1.33
CA THR A 69 33.52 -4.75 -0.21
C THR A 69 32.82 -4.43 1.11
N ALA A 70 33.08 -5.22 2.15
CA ALA A 70 32.52 -4.97 3.48
C ALA A 70 32.74 -3.53 3.96
N GLN A 71 33.92 -2.97 3.74
CA GLN A 71 34.25 -1.59 4.11
C GLN A 71 33.50 -0.56 3.27
N GLN A 72 33.34 -0.81 1.97
CA GLN A 72 32.54 0.07 1.10
C GLN A 72 31.06 0.05 1.50
N THR A 73 30.52 -1.11 1.88
CA THR A 73 29.15 -1.21 2.40
C THR A 73 29.01 -0.40 3.68
N VAL A 74 29.92 -0.53 4.65
CA VAL A 74 29.89 0.31 5.87
C VAL A 74 29.94 1.79 5.52
N GLN A 75 30.81 2.19 4.59
CA GLN A 75 30.93 3.59 4.17
C GLN A 75 29.63 4.11 3.55
N HIS A 76 28.99 3.33 2.68
CA HIS A 76 27.70 3.69 2.07
C HIS A 76 26.61 3.98 3.13
N TYR A 77 26.52 3.15 4.18
CA TYR A 77 25.59 3.37 5.29
C TYR A 77 25.96 4.57 6.16
N LYS A 78 27.25 4.94 6.27
CA LYS A 78 27.69 6.15 6.98
C LYS A 78 27.28 7.40 6.19
N ASP A 79 27.52 7.40 4.88
CA ASP A 79 27.22 8.53 3.99
C ASP A 79 25.71 8.84 3.95
N HIS A 80 24.87 7.81 4.06
CA HIS A 80 23.40 7.92 4.01
C HIS A 80 22.71 7.59 5.34
N ASN A 81 23.39 7.75 6.48
CA ASN A 81 22.92 7.21 7.77
C ASN A 81 21.54 7.73 8.20
N VAL A 82 21.32 9.04 8.06
CA VAL A 82 20.01 9.67 8.37
C VAL A 82 18.93 9.15 7.43
N GLY A 83 19.26 8.99 6.15
CA GLY A 83 18.37 8.46 5.14
C GLY A 83 17.93 7.03 5.41
N TYR A 84 18.84 6.15 5.82
CA TYR A 84 18.47 4.80 6.27
C TYR A 84 17.58 4.82 7.53
N LYS A 85 17.92 5.62 8.54
CA LYS A 85 17.19 5.67 9.81
C LYS A 85 15.75 6.16 9.65
N VAL A 86 15.55 7.26 8.91
CA VAL A 86 14.23 7.84 8.68
C VAL A 86 13.49 7.11 7.57
N GLY A 87 14.18 6.80 6.47
CA GLY A 87 13.61 6.14 5.31
C GLY A 87 13.09 4.75 5.64
N ALA A 88 13.78 3.98 6.50
CA ALA A 88 13.29 2.67 6.89
C ALA A 88 11.91 2.72 7.56
N SER A 89 11.58 3.78 8.31
CA SER A 89 10.23 3.97 8.86
C SER A 89 9.19 4.17 7.76
N PHE A 90 9.49 4.96 6.74
CA PHE A 90 8.61 5.10 5.56
C PHE A 90 8.45 3.77 4.82
N PHE A 91 9.53 2.99 4.69
CA PHE A 91 9.47 1.71 4.01
C PHE A 91 8.64 0.66 4.78
N VAL A 92 8.70 0.64 6.11
CA VAL A 92 7.76 -0.15 6.95
C VAL A 92 6.31 0.30 6.72
N LEU A 93 6.05 1.61 6.74
CA LEU A 93 4.70 2.15 6.49
C LEU A 93 4.18 1.81 5.09
N SER A 94 5.08 1.62 4.12
CA SER A 94 4.70 1.18 2.77
C SER A 94 3.99 -0.18 2.81
N GLY A 95 4.46 -1.12 3.64
CA GLY A 95 3.79 -2.41 3.81
C GLY A 95 2.36 -2.29 4.32
N ALA A 96 2.11 -1.38 5.28
CA ALA A 96 0.75 -1.14 5.79
C ALA A 96 -0.18 -0.57 4.71
N PHE A 97 0.29 0.44 3.96
CA PHE A 97 -0.47 1.04 2.87
C PHE A 97 -0.66 0.08 1.70
N TYR A 98 0.29 -0.81 1.41
CA TYR A 98 0.11 -1.87 0.41
C TYR A 98 -1.04 -2.82 0.79
N GLY A 99 -1.15 -3.17 2.08
CA GLY A 99 -2.25 -3.98 2.60
C GLY A 99 -3.61 -3.30 2.45
N SER A 100 -3.70 -2.00 2.77
CA SER A 100 -4.93 -1.22 2.56
C SER A 100 -5.31 -1.13 1.07
N PHE A 101 -4.32 -0.93 0.19
CA PHE A 101 -4.55 -0.89 -1.26
C PHE A 101 -5.03 -2.24 -1.80
N THR A 102 -4.41 -3.33 -1.34
CA THR A 102 -4.81 -4.71 -1.60
C THR A 102 -6.28 -4.92 -1.23
N ALA A 103 -6.71 -4.46 -0.06
CA ALA A 103 -8.10 -4.59 0.38
C ALA A 103 -9.09 -3.86 -0.56
N ALA A 104 -8.74 -2.66 -1.04
CA ALA A 104 -9.56 -1.92 -2.01
C ALA A 104 -9.71 -2.69 -3.32
N MET A 105 -8.62 -3.26 -3.85
CA MET A 105 -8.66 -4.12 -5.04
C MET A 105 -9.58 -5.33 -4.83
N SER A 106 -9.43 -6.03 -3.71
CA SER A 106 -10.25 -7.20 -3.38
C SER A 106 -11.73 -6.85 -3.25
N GLN A 107 -12.07 -5.69 -2.68
CA GLN A 107 -13.47 -5.23 -2.64
C GLN A 107 -14.03 -4.95 -4.03
N GLN A 108 -13.22 -4.41 -4.95
CA GLN A 108 -13.69 -4.20 -6.32
C GLN A 108 -13.88 -5.53 -7.07
N MET A 109 -13.05 -6.54 -6.81
CA MET A 109 -13.25 -7.88 -7.38
C MET A 109 -14.59 -8.51 -6.96
N LYS A 110 -15.05 -8.29 -5.72
CA LYS A 110 -16.36 -8.78 -5.24
C LYS A 110 -17.55 -8.26 -6.04
N ARG A 111 -17.36 -7.16 -6.78
CA ARG A 111 -18.39 -6.52 -7.60
C ARG A 111 -18.45 -7.11 -9.02
N ILE A 112 -17.57 -8.05 -9.37
CA ILE A 112 -17.55 -8.71 -10.67
C ILE A 112 -18.37 -10.01 -10.58
N PRO A 113 -19.47 -10.16 -11.34
CA PRO A 113 -20.26 -11.39 -11.36
C PRO A 113 -19.42 -12.61 -11.75
N GLY A 114 -19.65 -13.75 -11.12
CA GLY A 114 -18.95 -15.01 -11.43
C GLY A 114 -17.58 -15.18 -10.76
N VAL A 115 -16.98 -14.12 -10.21
CA VAL A 115 -15.72 -14.22 -9.47
C VAL A 115 -15.94 -14.95 -8.13
N GLY A 116 -15.34 -16.12 -7.99
CA GLY A 116 -15.48 -16.96 -6.80
C GLY A 116 -14.74 -16.41 -5.57
N HIS A 117 -15.26 -16.71 -4.38
CA HIS A 117 -14.66 -16.28 -3.10
C HIS A 117 -13.20 -16.73 -2.92
N SER A 118 -12.85 -17.92 -3.42
CA SER A 118 -11.48 -18.44 -3.36
C SER A 118 -10.50 -17.56 -4.14
N LEU A 119 -10.91 -16.98 -5.27
CA LEU A 119 -10.05 -16.11 -6.08
C LEU A 119 -9.82 -14.76 -5.40
N ILE A 120 -10.88 -14.20 -4.81
CA ILE A 120 -10.80 -12.96 -4.01
C ILE A 120 -9.91 -13.18 -2.79
N ALA A 121 -10.11 -14.29 -2.07
CA ALA A 121 -9.31 -14.64 -0.90
C ALA A 121 -7.85 -14.88 -1.26
N ALA A 122 -7.57 -15.54 -2.39
CA ALA A 122 -6.21 -15.72 -2.89
C ALA A 122 -5.53 -14.36 -3.17
N GLN A 123 -6.25 -13.43 -3.81
CA GLN A 123 -5.74 -12.08 -4.03
C GLN A 123 -5.44 -11.38 -2.70
N GLU A 124 -6.38 -11.40 -1.75
CA GLU A 124 -6.29 -10.68 -0.48
C GLU A 124 -5.18 -11.25 0.43
N VAL A 125 -5.14 -12.57 0.63
CA VAL A 125 -4.14 -13.25 1.46
C VAL A 125 -2.74 -13.11 0.86
N SER A 126 -2.60 -13.28 -0.46
CA SER A 126 -1.30 -13.09 -1.10
C SER A 126 -0.84 -11.63 -1.07
N GLY A 127 -1.76 -10.67 -1.15
CA GLY A 127 -1.42 -9.26 -0.94
C GLY A 127 -1.02 -8.93 0.48
N ALA A 128 -1.70 -9.51 1.49
CA ALA A 128 -1.29 -9.38 2.89
C ALA A 128 0.09 -10.00 3.14
N TRP A 129 0.40 -11.13 2.49
CA TRP A 129 1.73 -11.73 2.52
C TRP A 129 2.77 -10.82 1.83
N ALA A 130 2.43 -10.19 0.70
CA ALA A 130 3.32 -9.24 0.02
C ALA A 130 3.67 -8.01 0.88
N CYS A 131 2.87 -7.63 1.89
CA CYS A 131 3.26 -6.57 2.83
C CYS A 131 4.62 -6.83 3.52
N ILE A 132 4.99 -8.10 3.69
CA ILE A 132 6.27 -8.52 4.29
C ILE A 132 7.46 -8.04 3.45
N THR A 133 7.31 -7.93 2.12
CA THR A 133 8.40 -7.52 1.21
C THR A 133 8.76 -6.05 1.32
N PHE A 134 7.97 -5.27 2.06
CA PHE A 134 8.26 -3.89 2.40
C PHE A 134 8.76 -3.81 3.85
N SER A 135 7.99 -4.38 4.77
CA SER A 135 8.24 -4.22 6.21
C SER A 135 9.49 -4.95 6.72
N VAL A 136 9.71 -6.19 6.30
CA VAL A 136 10.86 -6.98 6.78
C VAL A 136 12.20 -6.46 6.27
N PRO A 137 12.41 -6.19 4.97
CA PRO A 137 13.67 -5.61 4.52
C PRO A 137 13.90 -4.24 5.14
N ALA A 138 12.86 -3.42 5.35
CA ALA A 138 12.99 -2.15 6.06
C ALA A 138 13.56 -2.32 7.48
N ILE A 139 13.07 -3.32 8.23
CA ILE A 139 13.60 -3.66 9.56
C ILE A 139 15.07 -4.10 9.47
N PHE A 140 15.45 -4.90 8.45
CA PHE A 140 16.84 -5.29 8.27
C PHE A 140 17.74 -4.11 7.88
N PHE A 141 17.28 -3.21 7.01
CA PHE A 141 17.99 -1.97 6.68
C PHE A 141 18.17 -1.08 7.91
N ALA A 142 17.12 -0.91 8.73
CA ALA A 142 17.20 -0.17 9.99
C ALA A 142 18.17 -0.82 10.98
N THR A 143 18.10 -2.14 11.13
CA THR A 143 19.01 -2.93 12.00
C THR A 143 20.46 -2.81 11.53
N THR A 144 20.66 -2.70 10.21
CA THR A 144 21.98 -2.50 9.62
C THR A 144 22.53 -1.12 9.94
N ALA A 145 21.71 -0.07 9.77
CA ALA A 145 22.07 1.31 10.08
C ALA A 145 22.17 1.62 11.58
N TYR A 146 21.61 0.76 12.44
CA TYR A 146 21.58 0.93 13.89
C TYR A 146 22.96 0.81 14.55
N ARG A 147 23.84 -0.06 14.03
CA ARG A 147 25.22 -0.25 14.53
C ARG A 147 26.20 -0.40 13.37
N LEU A 148 27.00 0.63 13.14
CA LEU A 148 28.01 0.69 12.07
C LEU A 148 29.45 0.58 12.59
N ASP A 149 29.61 0.45 13.91
CA ASP A 149 30.86 0.26 14.66
C ASP A 149 31.26 -1.22 14.82
N ARG A 150 30.40 -2.14 14.39
CA ARG A 150 30.68 -3.59 14.34
C ARG A 150 31.64 -3.97 13.21
N PRO A 151 32.23 -5.18 13.23
CA PRO A 151 33.01 -5.71 12.11
C PRO A 151 32.26 -5.56 10.78
N ALA A 152 32.97 -5.09 9.75
CA ALA A 152 32.37 -4.66 8.49
C ALA A 152 31.63 -5.81 7.78
N GLU A 153 32.11 -7.04 7.93
CA GLU A 153 31.57 -8.26 7.36
C GLU A 153 30.15 -8.53 7.90
N ILE A 154 29.87 -8.20 9.17
CA ILE A 154 28.53 -8.32 9.75
C ILE A 154 27.57 -7.30 9.11
N THR A 155 28.06 -6.09 8.84
CA THR A 155 27.27 -5.06 8.13
C THR A 155 26.98 -5.47 6.70
N GLN A 156 27.95 -6.05 6.01
CA GLN A 156 27.77 -6.59 4.67
C GLN A 156 26.72 -7.71 4.66
N ALA A 157 26.84 -8.71 5.53
CA ALA A 157 25.88 -9.80 5.60
C ALA A 157 24.43 -9.34 5.88
N LEU A 158 24.25 -8.33 6.73
CA LEU A 158 22.92 -7.77 7.02
C LEU A 158 22.38 -6.91 5.88
N ASN A 159 23.24 -6.17 5.16
CA ASN A 159 22.87 -5.51 3.92
C ASN A 159 22.40 -6.53 2.88
N ASP A 160 23.15 -7.61 2.69
CA ASP A 160 22.83 -8.64 1.70
C ASP A 160 21.49 -9.30 2.05
N LEU A 161 21.25 -9.61 3.32
CA LEU A 161 19.96 -10.10 3.80
C LEU A 161 18.81 -9.11 3.51
N SER A 162 19.05 -7.80 3.69
CA SER A 162 18.06 -6.76 3.40
C SER A 162 17.67 -6.74 1.91
N TRP A 163 18.64 -6.85 1.02
CA TRP A 163 18.41 -6.92 -0.43
C TRP A 163 17.75 -8.23 -0.87
N MET A 164 18.17 -9.36 -0.31
CA MET A 164 17.52 -10.65 -0.58
C MET A 164 16.04 -10.60 -0.18
N MET A 165 15.72 -10.04 0.98
CA MET A 165 14.34 -9.93 1.44
C MET A 165 13.49 -8.90 0.69
N THR A 166 14.13 -7.98 -0.04
CA THR A 166 13.43 -6.99 -0.88
C THR A 166 12.92 -7.62 -2.17
N PHE A 167 13.73 -8.46 -2.83
CA PHE A 167 13.42 -8.97 -4.17
C PHE A 167 13.05 -10.46 -4.23
N MET A 168 13.59 -11.28 -3.32
CA MET A 168 13.36 -12.73 -3.33
C MET A 168 11.94 -13.17 -3.00
N PRO A 169 11.15 -12.49 -2.15
CA PRO A 169 9.79 -12.93 -1.86
C PRO A 169 8.80 -12.58 -2.99
N PHE A 170 9.04 -13.09 -4.21
CA PHE A 170 8.22 -12.84 -5.40
C PHE A 170 6.93 -13.69 -5.45
N ALA A 171 6.91 -14.82 -4.75
CA ALA A 171 5.79 -15.77 -4.73
C ALA A 171 4.41 -15.14 -4.40
N PRO A 172 4.25 -14.30 -3.36
CA PRO A 172 2.96 -13.65 -3.09
C PRO A 172 2.47 -12.79 -4.26
N PHE A 173 3.38 -12.10 -4.96
CA PHE A 173 3.00 -11.28 -6.10
C PHE A 173 2.50 -12.13 -7.27
N ILE A 174 3.04 -13.34 -7.51
CA ILE A 174 2.52 -14.22 -8.57
C ILE A 174 1.03 -14.51 -8.33
N VAL A 175 0.70 -15.01 -7.14
CA VAL A 175 -0.66 -15.42 -6.81
C VAL A 175 -1.60 -14.22 -6.79
N GLN A 176 -1.19 -13.11 -6.16
CA GLN A 176 -2.01 -11.90 -6.08
C GLN A 176 -2.36 -11.36 -7.48
N ASN A 177 -1.37 -11.27 -8.36
CA ASN A 177 -1.53 -10.69 -9.68
C ASN A 177 -2.35 -11.57 -10.62
N TRP A 178 -2.12 -12.89 -10.61
CA TRP A 178 -2.94 -13.80 -11.41
C TRP A 178 -4.36 -13.89 -10.90
N ALA A 179 -4.57 -13.87 -9.57
CA ALA A 179 -5.92 -13.83 -9.02
C ALA A 179 -6.69 -12.58 -9.47
N PHE A 180 -6.03 -11.42 -9.45
CA PHE A 180 -6.62 -10.18 -9.96
C PHE A 180 -6.85 -10.23 -11.47
N ALA A 181 -5.89 -10.70 -12.26
CA ALA A 181 -5.99 -10.81 -13.72
C ALA A 181 -7.16 -11.72 -14.15
N PHE A 182 -7.28 -12.90 -13.54
CA PHE A 182 -8.39 -13.81 -13.85
C PHE A 182 -9.74 -13.20 -13.47
N ALA A 183 -9.84 -12.48 -12.35
CA ALA A 183 -11.09 -11.78 -12.02
C ALA A 183 -11.47 -10.72 -13.05
N VAL A 184 -10.48 -10.01 -13.63
CA VAL A 184 -10.73 -9.07 -14.74
C VAL A 184 -11.17 -9.79 -16.01
N PHE A 185 -10.57 -10.95 -16.32
CA PHE A 185 -10.94 -11.74 -17.51
C PHE A 185 -12.30 -12.43 -17.41
N MET A 186 -12.81 -12.65 -16.20
CA MET A 186 -14.15 -13.22 -15.97
C MET A 186 -15.28 -12.18 -16.12
N ASP A 187 -14.95 -10.91 -16.33
CA ASP A 187 -15.93 -9.83 -16.43
C ASP A 187 -16.55 -9.76 -17.84
N ASP A 188 -17.56 -10.58 -18.09
CA ASP A 188 -18.27 -10.68 -19.38
C ASP A 188 -19.33 -9.58 -19.60
N ARG A 189 -19.37 -8.55 -18.74
CA ARG A 189 -20.36 -7.46 -18.87
C ARG A 189 -20.08 -6.60 -20.11
N PRO A 190 -21.12 -6.01 -20.75
CA PRO A 190 -20.94 -5.06 -21.84
C PRO A 190 -20.08 -3.84 -21.46
N LYS A 191 -20.16 -3.43 -20.18
CA LYS A 191 -19.32 -2.38 -19.58
C LYS A 191 -18.53 -3.01 -18.42
N PRO A 192 -17.34 -3.57 -18.65
CA PRO A 192 -16.59 -4.21 -17.59
C PRO A 192 -16.11 -3.19 -16.55
N LEU A 193 -15.97 -3.63 -15.30
CA LEU A 193 -15.52 -2.80 -14.18
C LEU A 193 -14.07 -2.36 -14.41
N PHE A 194 -13.23 -3.29 -14.84
CA PHE A 194 -11.85 -3.05 -15.26
C PHE A 194 -11.70 -3.30 -16.77
N PRO A 195 -10.96 -2.44 -17.50
CA PRO A 195 -10.61 -2.73 -18.88
C PRO A 195 -9.73 -3.99 -18.99
N MET A 196 -9.86 -4.71 -20.10
CA MET A 196 -9.15 -5.98 -20.35
C MET A 196 -7.62 -5.85 -20.27
N PHE A 197 -7.06 -4.71 -20.67
CA PHE A 197 -5.61 -4.50 -20.60
C PHE A 197 -5.08 -4.52 -19.16
N VAL A 198 -5.90 -4.14 -18.16
CA VAL A 198 -5.55 -4.24 -16.74
C VAL A 198 -5.30 -5.70 -16.36
N GLY A 199 -6.13 -6.61 -16.87
CA GLY A 199 -5.94 -8.06 -16.72
C GLY A 199 -4.62 -8.51 -17.34
N TRP A 200 -4.31 -8.09 -18.56
CA TRP A 200 -3.06 -8.46 -19.23
C TRP A 200 -1.81 -7.91 -18.55
N VAL A 201 -1.84 -6.67 -18.04
CA VAL A 201 -0.73 -6.10 -17.26
C VAL A 201 -0.45 -6.95 -16.03
N ASN A 202 -1.48 -7.34 -15.29
CA ASN A 202 -1.31 -8.18 -14.09
C ASN A 202 -0.97 -9.63 -14.43
N PHE A 203 -1.42 -10.16 -15.56
CA PHE A 203 -1.04 -11.50 -16.01
C PHE A 203 0.44 -11.59 -16.40
N ALA A 204 0.92 -10.59 -17.15
CA ALA A 204 2.29 -10.55 -17.67
C ALA A 204 3.33 -10.15 -16.62
N SER A 205 2.99 -9.28 -15.67
CA SER A 205 3.95 -8.73 -14.71
C SER A 205 4.72 -9.81 -13.94
N PRO A 206 4.09 -10.82 -13.31
CA PRO A 206 4.82 -11.87 -12.60
C PRO A 206 5.80 -12.66 -13.46
N LEU A 207 5.50 -12.86 -14.75
CA LEU A 207 6.38 -13.55 -15.69
C LEU A 207 7.65 -12.74 -15.96
N LEU A 208 7.51 -11.41 -16.10
CA LEU A 208 8.64 -10.51 -16.31
C LEU A 208 9.48 -10.34 -15.04
N LEU A 209 8.82 -10.27 -13.88
CA LEU A 209 9.46 -10.16 -12.56
C LEU A 209 10.18 -11.44 -12.15
N SER A 210 9.79 -12.60 -12.69
CA SER A 210 10.46 -13.89 -12.47
C SER A 210 11.91 -13.92 -12.97
N SER A 211 12.34 -12.92 -13.75
CA SER A 211 13.75 -12.77 -14.13
C SER A 211 14.70 -12.59 -12.93
N GLY A 212 14.19 -12.14 -11.77
CA GLY A 212 14.94 -12.00 -10.53
C GLY A 212 15.17 -13.31 -9.74
N ILE A 213 14.61 -14.45 -10.14
CA ILE A 213 14.68 -15.72 -9.38
C ILE A 213 16.12 -16.14 -9.06
N ALA A 214 17.05 -15.89 -9.99
CA ALA A 214 18.45 -16.29 -9.86
C ALA A 214 19.35 -15.21 -9.24
N MET A 215 18.80 -14.14 -8.66
CA MET A 215 19.61 -13.03 -8.15
C MET A 215 20.60 -13.43 -7.06
N HIS A 216 20.27 -14.46 -6.27
CA HIS A 216 21.10 -14.98 -5.19
C HIS A 216 22.30 -15.80 -5.69
N CYS A 217 22.33 -16.14 -6.99
CA CYS A 217 23.41 -16.92 -7.59
C CYS A 217 24.57 -16.06 -8.09
N VAL A 218 24.40 -14.73 -8.18
CA VAL A 218 25.39 -13.84 -8.78
C VAL A 218 25.58 -12.54 -8.01
N HIS A 219 26.81 -12.04 -8.01
CA HIS A 219 27.15 -10.73 -7.42
C HIS A 219 27.35 -9.63 -8.48
N ARG A 220 27.31 -9.97 -9.77
CA ARG A 220 27.53 -9.05 -10.90
C ARG A 220 26.66 -9.44 -12.09
N GLY A 221 26.46 -8.48 -13.00
CA GLY A 221 25.75 -8.70 -14.26
C GLY A 221 24.25 -8.44 -14.18
N PRO A 222 23.48 -8.78 -15.23
CA PRO A 222 22.07 -8.40 -15.35
C PRO A 222 21.16 -8.99 -14.27
N LEU A 223 21.54 -10.15 -13.72
CA LEU A 223 20.78 -10.89 -12.70
C LEU A 223 21.13 -10.46 -11.26
N ALA A 224 22.23 -9.72 -11.05
CA ALA A 224 22.53 -9.17 -9.72
C ALA A 224 21.40 -8.23 -9.27
N TRP A 225 21.22 -8.01 -7.96
CA TRP A 225 20.09 -7.21 -7.48
C TRP A 225 20.09 -5.75 -7.94
N ASN A 226 21.23 -5.21 -8.36
CA ASN A 226 21.36 -3.88 -8.95
C ASN A 226 21.40 -3.91 -10.50
N GLY A 227 21.23 -5.09 -11.10
CA GLY A 227 21.34 -5.35 -12.52
C GLY A 227 20.09 -4.98 -13.33
N ALA A 228 20.22 -5.04 -14.65
CA ALA A 228 19.16 -4.67 -15.59
C ALA A 228 17.88 -5.51 -15.46
N LEU A 229 17.99 -6.81 -15.20
CA LEU A 229 16.83 -7.70 -15.12
C LEU A 229 16.21 -7.69 -13.72
N THR A 230 17.03 -7.71 -12.67
CA THR A 230 16.49 -7.76 -11.30
C THR A 230 15.99 -6.41 -10.82
N PHE A 231 16.72 -5.30 -11.05
CA PHE A 231 16.29 -3.98 -10.61
C PHE A 231 15.47 -3.25 -11.67
N TRP A 232 16.05 -2.97 -12.83
CA TRP A 232 15.45 -2.03 -13.79
C TRP A 232 14.17 -2.55 -14.43
N LEU A 233 14.18 -3.81 -14.91
CA LEU A 233 12.98 -4.44 -15.43
C LEU A 233 11.90 -4.53 -14.35
N THR A 234 12.25 -4.93 -13.13
CA THR A 234 11.33 -4.97 -11.99
C THR A 234 10.74 -3.60 -11.67
N ALA A 235 11.57 -2.57 -11.58
CA ALA A 235 11.14 -1.21 -11.26
C ALA A 235 10.17 -0.66 -12.33
N ILE A 236 10.44 -0.91 -13.61
CA ILE A 236 9.59 -0.46 -14.72
C ILE A 236 8.26 -1.22 -14.72
N VAL A 237 8.31 -2.56 -14.67
CA VAL A 237 7.11 -3.41 -14.70
C VAL A 237 6.23 -3.14 -13.49
N PHE A 238 6.82 -3.14 -12.29
CA PHE A 238 6.10 -2.85 -11.06
C PHE A 238 5.57 -1.41 -11.06
N GLY A 239 6.35 -0.42 -11.50
CA GLY A 239 5.90 0.97 -11.59
C GLY A 239 4.69 1.16 -12.51
N ILE A 240 4.73 0.59 -13.73
CA ILE A 240 3.59 0.61 -14.66
C ILE A 240 2.39 -0.09 -14.03
N GLN A 241 2.58 -1.29 -13.49
CA GLN A 241 1.53 -2.07 -12.85
C GLN A 241 0.88 -1.32 -11.68
N SER A 242 1.69 -0.73 -10.78
CA SER A 242 1.20 0.04 -9.65
C SER A 242 0.33 1.20 -10.11
N VAL A 243 0.78 1.98 -11.10
CA VAL A 243 -0.01 3.10 -11.65
C VAL A 243 -1.32 2.62 -12.26
N VAL A 244 -1.28 1.56 -13.08
CA VAL A 244 -2.47 0.97 -13.70
C VAL A 244 -3.46 0.51 -12.63
N ASN A 245 -3.01 -0.26 -11.64
CA ASN A 245 -3.88 -0.78 -10.59
C ASN A 245 -4.48 0.36 -9.75
N ILE A 246 -3.68 1.36 -9.37
CA ILE A 246 -4.16 2.50 -8.57
C ILE A 246 -5.25 3.28 -9.32
N VAL A 247 -4.96 3.69 -10.55
CA VAL A 247 -5.88 4.50 -11.36
C VAL A 247 -7.18 3.73 -11.61
N TRP A 248 -7.10 2.47 -12.03
CA TRP A 248 -8.30 1.71 -12.38
C TRP A 248 -9.09 1.24 -11.17
N THR A 249 -8.46 1.01 -10.00
CA THR A 249 -9.19 0.77 -8.76
C THR A 249 -9.95 2.03 -8.32
N LEU A 250 -9.34 3.22 -8.40
CA LEU A 250 -10.03 4.48 -8.12
C LEU A 250 -11.22 4.70 -9.08
N LEU A 251 -11.03 4.46 -10.38
CA LEU A 251 -12.11 4.57 -11.37
C LEU A 251 -13.21 3.53 -11.15
N ALA A 252 -12.86 2.30 -10.77
CA ALA A 252 -13.81 1.24 -10.47
C ALA A 252 -14.72 1.62 -9.29
N ILE A 253 -14.18 2.28 -8.25
CA ILE A 253 -14.96 2.76 -7.10
C ILE A 253 -16.01 3.79 -7.52
N GLU A 254 -15.76 4.57 -8.57
CA GLU A 254 -16.71 5.57 -9.07
C GLU A 254 -17.81 5.01 -9.96
N LYS A 255 -17.56 3.88 -10.63
CA LYS A 255 -18.55 3.23 -11.49
C LYS A 255 -19.71 2.69 -10.65
N GLU A 256 -20.94 3.00 -11.02
CA GLU A 256 -22.12 2.25 -10.57
C GLU A 256 -22.32 1.05 -11.51
N LEU A 257 -22.71 -0.10 -10.96
CA LEU A 257 -23.00 -1.27 -11.79
C LEU A 257 -24.47 -1.23 -12.16
N GLU A 258 -24.74 -1.05 -13.44
CA GLU A 258 -26.06 -1.20 -14.08
C GLU A 258 -26.40 -2.68 -14.28
#